data_AF-A0A1I1BKV7-F1
#
_entry.id   AF-A0A1I1BKV7-F1
#
_cell.length_a   1.000
_cell.length_b   1.000
_cell.length_c   1.000
_cell.angle_alpha   90.00
_cell.angle_beta   90.00
_cell.angle_gamma   90.00
#
_symmetry.space_group_name_H-M   'P 1'
#
loop_
_entity.id
_entity.type
_entity.pdbx_description
1 polymer ?
#
loop_
_entity_poly.entity_id
_entity_poly.type
_entity_poly.pdbx_seq_one_letter_code
_entity_poly.pdbx_strand_id
1 'polypeptide(L)'
;MPKRPFQLEKKAATRPTDLVLKSSLPQWVVRVLRQSGIKRMSVIAALSDEQLLMVPGIGRQSLKLIRDEISRTTDLRKQASTQH
;
A
#
# COMPACT_ATOMS: atom_id res chain seq x y z
N MET A 1 26.47 -10.08 -9.48
CA MET A 1 25.10 -9.64 -9.85
C MET A 1 24.61 -8.59 -8.86
N PRO A 2 24.54 -7.28 -9.18
CA PRO A 2 23.96 -6.32 -8.25
C PRO A 2 22.43 -6.33 -8.40
N LYS A 3 21.73 -6.68 -7.32
CA LYS A 3 20.28 -6.45 -7.22
C LYS A 3 20.08 -4.94 -7.09
N ARG A 4 19.55 -4.30 -8.14
CA ARG A 4 19.22 -2.86 -8.14
C ARG A 4 18.27 -2.59 -6.96
N PRO A 5 18.61 -1.70 -6.02
CA PRO A 5 17.66 -1.27 -5.01
C PRO A 5 16.60 -0.41 -5.71
N PHE A 6 15.34 -0.77 -5.50
CA PHE A 6 14.17 -0.01 -5.97
C PHE A 6 14.25 1.38 -5.33
N GLN A 7 14.65 2.37 -6.14
CA GLN A 7 14.91 3.74 -5.72
C GLN A 7 13.57 4.45 -5.50
N LEU A 8 13.10 4.48 -4.24
CA LEU A 8 11.86 5.13 -3.85
C LEU A 8 12.16 6.61 -3.55
N GLU A 9 12.13 7.43 -4.58
CA GLU A 9 12.15 8.88 -4.43
C GLU A 9 10.81 9.41 -3.89
N LYS A 10 10.96 10.42 -3.03
CA LYS A 10 9.99 11.47 -2.61
C LYS A 10 9.05 11.16 -1.44
N LYS A 11 9.42 11.83 -0.34
CA LYS A 11 8.76 12.05 0.95
C LYS A 11 7.24 12.21 0.87
N ALA A 12 6.50 11.12 1.12
CA ALA A 12 5.12 11.22 1.63
C ALA A 12 5.17 11.34 3.16
N ALA A 13 4.50 12.36 3.70
CA ALA A 13 4.46 12.68 5.12
C ALA A 13 4.19 11.43 5.98
N THR A 14 5.18 11.04 6.78
CA THR A 14 5.15 9.82 7.60
C THR A 14 4.08 9.96 8.68
N ARG A 15 2.92 9.32 8.49
CA ARG A 15 1.88 9.19 9.53
C ARG A 15 1.86 7.75 10.07
N PRO A 16 1.77 7.53 11.39
CA PRO A 16 1.73 6.19 11.96
C PRO A 16 0.46 5.39 11.60
N THR A 17 -0.57 6.04 11.03
CA THR A 17 -1.76 5.41 10.42
C THR A 17 -1.52 4.92 8.99
N ASP A 18 -0.41 5.30 8.36
CA ASP A 18 -0.05 4.92 6.98
C ASP A 18 0.51 3.50 6.88
N LEU A 19 0.63 2.76 7.99
CA LEU A 19 1.24 1.43 7.98
C LEU A 19 0.28 0.38 7.43
N VAL A 20 0.77 -0.49 6.54
CA VAL A 20 0.03 -1.66 6.03
C VAL A 20 -0.48 -2.54 7.17
N LEU A 21 0.23 -2.59 8.30
CA LEU A 21 -0.16 -3.33 9.49
C LEU A 21 -1.47 -2.86 10.13
N LYS A 22 -1.90 -1.62 9.89
CA LYS A 22 -3.15 -1.06 10.41
C LYS A 22 -4.31 -1.18 9.42
N SER A 23 -4.07 -1.77 8.26
CA SER A 23 -5.11 -2.02 7.26
C SER A 23 -5.94 -3.25 7.62
N SER A 24 -7.15 -3.30 7.08
CA SER A 24 -8.05 -4.46 7.17
C SER A 24 -7.70 -5.57 6.18
N LEU A 25 -6.50 -5.53 5.59
CA LEU A 25 -6.05 -6.54 4.65
C LEU A 25 -5.79 -7.88 5.34
N PRO A 26 -6.01 -9.01 4.63
CA PRO A 26 -5.62 -10.31 5.15
C PRO A 26 -4.14 -10.37 5.53
N GLN A 27 -3.83 -11.07 6.61
CA GLN A 27 -2.46 -11.16 7.15
C GLN A 27 -1.44 -11.67 6.11
N TRP A 28 -1.86 -12.56 5.21
CA TRP A 28 -1.00 -13.05 4.13
C TRP A 28 -0.64 -11.93 3.11
N VAL A 29 -1.58 -11.04 2.79
CA VAL A 29 -1.33 -9.87 1.91
C VAL A 29 -0.35 -8.91 2.58
N VAL A 30 -0.59 -8.60 3.86
CA VAL A 30 0.30 -7.77 4.67
C VAL A 30 1.72 -8.36 4.71
N ARG A 31 1.84 -9.68 4.88
CA ARG A 31 3.12 -10.38 4.91
C ARG A 31 3.86 -10.28 3.58
N VAL A 32 3.19 -10.53 2.46
CA VAL A 32 3.77 -10.43 1.11
C VAL A 32 4.25 -9.01 0.82
N LEU A 33 3.41 -8.00 1.09
CA LEU A 33 3.77 -6.58 0.93
C LEU A 33 5.01 -6.22 1.76
N ARG A 34 5.06 -6.65 3.02
CA ARG A 34 6.21 -6.41 3.90
C ARG A 34 7.48 -7.13 3.42
N GLN A 35 7.36 -8.36 2.93
CA GLN A 35 8.48 -9.11 2.34
C GLN A 35 9.02 -8.43 1.08
N SER A 36 8.13 -7.81 0.30
CA SER A 36 8.49 -6.97 -0.85
C SER A 36 9.07 -5.60 -0.45
N GLY A 37 9.17 -5.29 0.86
CA GLY A 37 9.66 -4.00 1.36
C GLY A 37 8.59 -2.91 1.46
N ILE A 38 7.36 -3.19 1.07
CA ILE A 38 6.25 -2.23 1.08
C ILE A 38 5.58 -2.26 2.45
N LYS A 39 5.86 -1.24 3.26
CA LYS A 39 5.36 -1.12 4.64
C LYS A 39 4.23 -0.09 4.78
N ARG A 40 3.95 0.68 3.73
CA ARG A 40 3.10 1.87 3.75
C ARG A 40 1.95 1.80 2.76
N MET A 41 0.75 2.21 3.18
CA MET A 41 -0.44 2.30 2.33
C MET A 41 -0.30 3.41 1.28
N SER A 42 0.25 4.57 1.63
CA SER A 42 0.49 5.65 0.67
C SER A 42 1.41 5.23 -0.47
N VAL A 43 2.42 4.39 -0.18
CA VAL A 43 3.30 3.85 -1.22
C VAL A 43 2.52 2.94 -2.15
N ILE A 44 1.68 2.07 -1.62
CA ILE A 44 0.85 1.16 -2.43
C ILE A 44 -0.15 1.95 -3.29
N ALA A 45 -0.75 3.02 -2.73
CA ALA A 45 -1.65 3.89 -3.46
C ALA A 45 -0.97 4.59 -4.65
N ALA A 46 0.32 4.89 -4.52
CA ALA A 46 1.13 5.49 -5.60
C ALA A 46 1.62 4.46 -6.65
N LEU A 47 1.52 3.16 -6.38
CA LEU A 47 1.90 2.12 -7.34
C LEU A 47 0.77 1.86 -8.33
N SER A 48 1.13 1.61 -9.59
CA SER A 48 0.19 1.14 -10.60
C SER A 48 -0.18 -0.32 -10.37
N ASP A 49 -1.29 -0.74 -10.97
CA ASP A 49 -1.77 -2.13 -10.86
C ASP A 49 -0.73 -3.13 -11.38
N GLU A 50 -0.04 -2.79 -12.47
CA GLU A 50 1.03 -3.60 -13.04
C GLU A 50 2.18 -3.79 -12.06
N GLN A 51 2.62 -2.72 -11.38
CA GLN A 51 3.69 -2.79 -10.38
C GLN A 51 3.28 -3.65 -9.18
N LEU A 52 2.01 -3.60 -8.78
CA LEU A 52 1.48 -4.46 -7.72
C LEU A 52 1.40 -5.93 -8.17
N LEU A 53 1.03 -6.21 -9.42
CA LEU A 53 1.01 -7.57 -9.98
C LEU A 53 2.41 -8.17 -10.17
N MET A 54 3.45 -7.34 -10.28
CA MET A 54 4.83 -7.81 -10.31
C MET A 54 5.32 -8.30 -8.94
N VAL A 55 4.60 -8.03 -7.85
CA VAL A 55 4.97 -8.48 -6.50
C VAL A 55 4.67 -9.98 -6.36
N PRO A 56 5.67 -10.83 -6.08
CA PRO A 56 5.44 -12.27 -5.91
C PRO A 56 4.43 -12.55 -4.79
N GLY A 57 3.36 -13.27 -5.13
CA GLY A 57 2.26 -13.56 -4.20
C GLY A 57 1.09 -12.56 -4.24
N ILE A 58 1.16 -11.50 -5.07
CA ILE A 58 0.04 -10.61 -5.34
C ILE A 58 -0.58 -10.98 -6.70
N GLY A 59 -1.70 -11.69 -6.64
CA GLY A 59 -2.57 -11.93 -7.79
C GLY A 59 -3.69 -10.88 -7.92
N ARG A 60 -4.49 -10.99 -8.98
CA ARG A 60 -5.65 -10.11 -9.28
C ARG A 60 -6.62 -9.97 -8.10
N GLN A 61 -6.87 -11.06 -7.37
CA GLN A 61 -7.76 -11.04 -6.21
C GLN A 61 -7.20 -10.19 -5.06
N SER A 62 -5.93 -10.37 -4.72
CA SER A 62 -5.21 -9.54 -3.74
C SER A 62 -5.14 -8.07 -4.18
N LEU A 63 -4.94 -7.82 -5.47
CA LEU A 63 -4.94 -6.46 -6.01
C LEU A 63 -6.29 -5.77 -5.78
N LYS A 64 -7.41 -6.47 -6.00
CA LYS A 64 -8.74 -5.95 -5.68
C LYS A 64 -8.88 -5.59 -4.20
N LEU A 65 -8.47 -6.50 -3.29
CA LEU A 65 -8.53 -6.25 -1.85
C LEU A 65 -7.70 -5.01 -1.44
N ILE A 66 -6.52 -4.86 -2.03
CA ILE A 66 -5.64 -3.72 -1.81
C ILE A 66 -6.29 -2.42 -2.30
N ARG A 67 -6.89 -2.41 -3.49
CA ARG A 67 -7.58 -1.24 -4.05
C ARG A 67 -8.82 -0.85 -3.26
N ASP A 68 -9.60 -1.83 -2.82
CA ASP A 68 -10.77 -1.59 -1.95
C ASP A 68 -10.32 -0.95 -0.63
N GLU A 69 -9.20 -1.40 -0.06
CA GLU A 69 -8.66 -0.85 1.17
C GLU A 69 -8.10 0.57 1.03
N ILE A 70 -7.40 0.84 -0.08
CA ILE A 70 -6.92 2.20 -0.41
C ILE A 70 -8.10 3.15 -0.53
N SER A 71 -9.16 2.72 -1.20
CA SER A 71 -10.38 3.51 -1.38
C SER A 71 -11.02 3.81 -0.03
N ARG A 72 -11.23 2.80 0.81
CA ARG A 72 -11.74 2.97 2.20
C ARG A 72 -10.91 3.97 3.01
N THR A 73 -9.59 3.87 2.95
CA THR A 73 -8.69 4.76 3.69
C THR A 73 -8.72 6.19 3.15
N THR A 74 -8.90 6.34 1.83
CA THR A 74 -9.00 7.65 1.17
C THR A 74 -10.34 8.33 1.44
N ASP A 75 -11.44 7.58 1.46
CA ASP A 75 -12.77 8.10 1.81
C ASP A 75 -12.82 8.56 3.27
N LEU A 76 -12.23 7.79 4.19
CA LEU A 76 -12.06 8.19 5.59
C LEU A 76 -11.27 9.51 5.72
N ARG A 77 -10.23 9.71 4.89
CA ARG A 77 -9.49 10.97 4.83
C ARG A 77 -10.38 12.13 4.35
N LYS A 78 -11.22 11.91 3.34
CA LYS A 78 -12.10 12.95 2.77
C LYS A 78 -13.12 13.41 3.81
N GLN A 79 -13.67 12.50 4.61
CA GLN A 79 -14.63 12.81 5.67
C GLN A 79 -14.00 13.56 6.86
N ALA A 80 -12.75 13.24 7.22
CA ALA A 80 -12.03 13.95 8.28
C ALA A 80 -11.65 15.40 7.92
N SER A 81 -11.82 15.81 6.66
CA SER A 81 -11.44 17.15 6.16
C SER A 81 -12.60 18.14 6.12
N THR A 82 -13.82 17.76 6.53
CA THR A 82 -15.04 18.62 6.50
C THR A 82 -15.40 19.24 7.85
N GLN A 83 -14.49 19.23 8.82
CA GLN A 83 -14.64 20.01 10.05
C GLN A 83 -13.55 21.09 10.10
N HIS A 84 -13.81 22.24 9.47
CA HIS A 84 -13.26 23.55 9.87
C HIS A 84 -14.04 24.68 9.24
#